data_AF-A0A173XWJ6-F1
#
_entry.id   AF-A0A173XWJ6-F1
#
_cell.length_a   1.000
_cell.length_b   1.000
_cell.length_c   1.000
_cell.angle_alpha   90.00
_cell.angle_beta   90.00
_cell.angle_gamma   90.00
#
_symmetry.space_group_name_H-M   'P 1'
#
loop_
_entity.id
_entity.type
_entity.pdbx_description
1 polymer ?
#
loop_
_entity_poly.entity_id
_entity_poly.type
_entity_poly.pdbx_seq_one_letter_code
_entity_poly.pdbx_strand_id
1 'polypeptide(L)'
;MDLTSIPERGTLYALYLDKVKYEKYSRKELLEDKQLTEKLLELHLFNDTREYRYIKTRSGEIETLISDETVEHEDIYTEKIVTLGNKKEKPDKDSGLVEVVNYITYDENDLMRIENYRLKEVK
;
A
#
# COMPACT_ATOMS: atom_id res chain seq x y z
N MET A 1 -10.00 -11.74 2.19
CA MET A 1 -8.85 -11.49 1.29
C MET A 1 -9.10 -12.13 -0.06
N ASP A 2 -9.66 -11.34 -0.97
CA ASP A 2 -9.80 -11.63 -2.39
C ASP A 2 -8.61 -11.05 -3.17
N LEU A 3 -7.68 -11.92 -3.56
CA LEU A 3 -6.48 -11.53 -4.30
C LEU A 3 -6.68 -11.51 -5.82
N THR A 4 -7.90 -11.65 -6.34
CA THR A 4 -8.12 -11.71 -7.79
C THR A 4 -7.94 -10.36 -8.48
N SER A 5 -8.21 -9.26 -7.76
CA SER A 5 -8.21 -7.88 -8.27
C SER A 5 -6.90 -7.12 -8.06
N ILE A 6 -5.90 -7.73 -7.42
CA ILE A 6 -4.61 -7.11 -7.12
C ILE A 6 -3.79 -6.85 -8.40
N PRO A 7 -2.82 -5.92 -8.38
CA PRO A 7 -1.88 -5.77 -9.48
C PRO A 7 -1.16 -7.09 -9.80
N GLU A 8 -0.94 -7.36 -11.10
CA GLU A 8 -0.25 -8.57 -11.56
C GLU A 8 1.18 -8.67 -11.01
N ARG A 9 1.84 -7.52 -10.84
CA ARG A 9 3.16 -7.37 -10.21
C ARG A 9 3.19 -6.04 -9.47
N GLY A 10 4.03 -5.95 -8.46
CA GLY A 10 4.24 -4.71 -7.73
C GLY A 10 5.12 -4.92 -6.51
N THR A 11 4.92 -4.07 -5.51
CA THR A 11 5.55 -4.13 -4.21
C THR A 11 4.54 -4.58 -3.17
N LEU A 12 4.99 -5.52 -2.33
CA LEU A 12 4.30 -6.00 -1.16
C LEU A 12 4.90 -5.30 0.05
N TYR A 13 4.04 -4.67 0.85
CA TYR A 13 4.35 -4.28 2.22
C TYR A 13 3.39 -5.02 3.15
N ALA A 14 3.90 -5.96 3.94
CA ALA A 14 3.10 -6.78 4.83
C ALA A 14 3.62 -6.71 6.26
N LEU A 15 2.71 -6.37 7.17
CA LEU A 15 2.93 -6.37 8.61
C LEU A 15 2.31 -7.65 9.20
N TYR A 16 3.14 -8.43 9.86
CA TYR A 16 2.75 -9.61 10.63
C TYR A 16 2.97 -9.35 12.11
N LEU A 17 2.39 -10.18 12.98
CA LEU A 17 2.65 -10.12 14.42
C LEU A 17 4.14 -10.27 14.79
N ASP A 18 4.93 -10.94 13.97
CA ASP A 18 6.32 -11.31 14.27
C ASP A 18 7.36 -10.75 13.27
N LYS A 19 6.93 -10.13 12.17
CA LYS A 19 7.83 -9.62 11.13
C LYS A 19 7.18 -8.55 10.24
N VAL A 20 8.01 -7.85 9.50
CA VAL A 20 7.62 -6.98 8.39
C VAL A 20 8.28 -7.48 7.11
N LYS A 21 7.54 -7.51 6.01
CA LYS A 21 8.07 -7.79 4.67
C LYS A 21 7.86 -6.57 3.76
N TYR A 22 8.91 -6.20 3.03
CA TYR A 22 8.87 -5.19 1.97
C TYR A 22 9.67 -5.71 0.77
N GLU A 23 8.97 -6.24 -0.23
CA GLU A 23 9.61 -6.94 -1.36
C GLU A 23 8.75 -6.87 -2.64
N LYS A 24 9.33 -7.22 -3.79
CA LYS A 24 8.56 -7.35 -5.03
C LYS A 24 7.76 -8.64 -5.02
N TYR A 25 6.59 -8.62 -5.66
CA TYR A 25 5.75 -9.81 -5.81
C TYR A 25 5.25 -9.94 -7.25
N SER A 26 4.89 -11.17 -7.64
CA SER A 26 3.95 -11.43 -8.72
C SER A 26 2.67 -12.05 -8.16
N ARG A 27 1.52 -11.73 -8.75
CA ARG A 27 0.22 -12.25 -8.33
C ARG A 27 0.21 -13.78 -8.32
N LYS A 28 0.86 -14.42 -9.30
CA LYS A 28 1.00 -15.87 -9.36
C LYS A 28 1.71 -16.44 -8.12
N GLU A 29 2.90 -15.96 -7.81
CA GLU A 29 3.67 -16.44 -6.64
C GLU A 29 2.92 -16.18 -5.34
N LEU A 30 2.24 -15.03 -5.24
CA LEU A 30 1.48 -14.64 -4.06
C LEU A 30 0.26 -15.54 -3.83
N LEU A 31 -0.45 -15.93 -4.89
CA LEU A 31 -1.58 -16.87 -4.82
C LEU A 31 -1.14 -18.29 -4.42
N GLU A 32 0.11 -18.65 -4.67
CA GLU A 32 0.70 -19.94 -4.28
C GLU A 32 1.22 -19.93 -2.83
N ASP A 33 1.37 -18.76 -2.18
CA ASP A 33 1.87 -18.61 -0.81
C ASP A 33 0.80 -18.95 0.24
N LYS A 34 0.87 -20.19 0.74
CA LYS A 34 -0.03 -20.70 1.79
C LYS A 34 0.16 -20.03 3.16
N GLN A 35 1.27 -19.33 3.39
CA GLN A 35 1.59 -18.69 4.66
C GLN A 35 1.30 -17.18 4.65
N LEU A 36 0.88 -16.63 3.52
CA LEU A 36 0.66 -15.19 3.35
C LEU A 36 -0.24 -14.59 4.44
N THR A 37 -1.29 -15.32 4.86
CA THR A 37 -2.28 -14.87 5.85
C THR A 37 -1.95 -15.27 7.29
N GLU A 38 -0.93 -16.11 7.50
CA GLU A 38 -0.58 -16.57 8.85
C GLU A 38 0.00 -15.42 9.67
N LYS A 39 -0.68 -15.06 10.79
CA LYS A 39 -0.34 -13.91 11.65
C LYS A 39 -0.31 -12.55 10.95
N LEU A 40 -0.92 -12.44 9.77
CA LEU A 40 -1.01 -11.19 9.01
C LEU A 40 -1.88 -10.18 9.76
N LEU A 41 -1.38 -8.95 9.86
CA LEU A 41 -2.10 -7.81 10.43
C LEU A 41 -2.49 -6.83 9.35
N GLU A 42 -1.56 -6.45 8.48
CA GLU A 42 -1.79 -5.48 7.40
C GLU A 42 -1.04 -5.91 6.15
N LEU A 43 -1.63 -5.67 4.99
CA LEU A 43 -1.08 -6.00 3.69
C LEU A 43 -1.41 -4.90 2.70
N HIS A 44 -0.37 -4.41 2.04
CA HIS A 44 -0.44 -3.47 0.95
C HIS A 44 0.21 -4.11 -0.27
N LEU A 45 -0.52 -4.21 -1.36
CA LEU A 45 -0.07 -4.75 -2.65
C LEU A 45 -0.29 -3.67 -3.69
N PHE A 46 0.78 -3.02 -4.13
CA PHE A 46 0.66 -1.82 -4.94
C PHE A 46 1.64 -1.79 -6.10
N ASN A 47 1.23 -1.10 -7.16
CA ASN A 47 2.08 -0.77 -8.30
C ASN A 47 2.03 0.74 -8.57
N ASP A 48 2.29 1.17 -9.80
CA ASP A 48 2.23 2.57 -10.21
C ASP A 48 0.79 3.15 -10.26
N THR A 49 -0.23 2.30 -10.41
CA THR A 49 -1.61 2.71 -10.71
C THR A 49 -2.60 2.46 -9.58
N ARG A 50 -2.42 1.41 -8.78
CA ARG A 50 -3.39 1.03 -7.74
C ARG A 50 -2.73 0.34 -6.55
N GLU A 51 -3.41 0.38 -5.42
CA GLU A 51 -3.09 -0.36 -4.21
C GLU A 51 -4.29 -1.22 -3.79
N TYR A 52 -4.05 -2.50 -3.56
CA TYR A 52 -4.92 -3.33 -2.75
C TYR A 52 -4.45 -3.29 -1.30
N ARG A 53 -5.37 -2.99 -0.38
CA ARG A 53 -5.10 -2.88 1.05
C ARG A 53 -6.00 -3.83 1.83
N TYR A 54 -5.40 -4.62 2.69
CA TYR A 54 -6.07 -5.44 3.68
C TYR A 54 -5.57 -5.08 5.08
N ILE A 55 -6.47 -4.79 6.01
CA ILE A 55 -6.14 -4.49 7.42
C ILE A 55 -7.03 -5.31 8.33
N LYS A 56 -6.41 -6.02 9.27
CA LYS A 56 -7.08 -6.75 10.32
C LYS A 56 -7.23 -5.87 11.55
N THR A 57 -8.47 -5.57 11.89
CA THR A 57 -8.84 -4.76 13.07
C THR A 57 -9.46 -5.65 14.15
N ARG A 58 -9.71 -5.08 15.35
CA ARG A 58 -10.45 -5.79 16.41
C ARG A 58 -11.91 -6.06 16.03
N SER A 59 -12.50 -5.22 15.18
CA SER A 59 -13.91 -5.25 14.78
C SER A 59 -14.16 -6.00 13.48
N GLY A 60 -13.12 -6.51 12.82
CA GLY A 60 -13.22 -7.22 11.55
C GLY A 60 -12.07 -6.91 10.60
N GLU A 61 -12.31 -7.10 9.32
CA GLU A 61 -11.33 -6.93 8.26
C GLU A 61 -11.75 -5.77 7.37
N ILE A 62 -10.78 -4.92 7.00
CA ILE A 62 -10.95 -3.86 6.02
C ILE A 62 -10.22 -4.34 4.76
N GLU A 63 -10.93 -4.34 3.63
CA GLU A 63 -10.38 -4.75 2.35
C GLU A 63 -10.81 -3.72 1.30
N THR A 64 -9.86 -3.10 0.61
CA THR A 64 -10.14 -2.03 -0.35
C THR A 64 -9.15 -2.02 -1.51
N LEU A 65 -9.65 -1.66 -2.69
CA LEU A 65 -8.84 -1.39 -3.88
C LEU A 65 -8.87 0.11 -4.17
N ILE A 66 -7.71 0.74 -4.02
CA ILE A 66 -7.52 2.18 -4.07
C ILE A 66 -6.81 2.51 -5.37
N SER A 67 -7.44 3.33 -6.20
CA SER A 67 -6.84 3.94 -7.38
C SER A 67 -7.45 5.32 -7.60
N ASP A 68 -6.88 6.07 -8.54
CA ASP A 68 -7.36 7.41 -8.86
C ASP A 68 -8.81 7.36 -9.40
N GLU A 69 -9.26 6.23 -9.94
CA GLU A 69 -10.63 6.05 -10.42
C GLU A 69 -11.62 5.60 -9.33
N THR A 70 -11.15 5.05 -8.20
CA THR A 70 -12.04 4.48 -7.16
C THR A 70 -12.25 5.40 -5.97
N VAL A 71 -11.37 6.39 -5.77
CA VAL A 71 -11.46 7.36 -4.67
C VAL A 71 -12.02 8.67 -5.20
N GLU A 72 -13.10 9.16 -4.60
CA GLU A 72 -13.59 10.51 -4.88
C GLU A 72 -12.60 11.55 -4.32
N HIS A 73 -12.19 12.49 -5.17
CA HIS A 73 -11.23 13.51 -4.81
C HIS A 73 -11.36 14.73 -5.73
N GLU A 74 -10.96 15.89 -5.21
CA GLU A 74 -10.94 17.16 -5.91
C GLU A 74 -9.50 17.56 -6.29
N ASP A 75 -8.52 17.09 -5.50
CA ASP A 75 -7.09 17.29 -5.76
C ASP A 75 -6.25 16.08 -5.32
N ILE A 76 -5.01 16.00 -5.81
CA ILE A 76 -4.05 14.96 -5.48
C ILE A 76 -2.73 15.60 -5.04
N TYR A 77 -2.26 15.21 -3.86
CA TYR A 77 -0.93 15.57 -3.37
C TYR A 77 -0.04 14.33 -3.23
N THR A 78 1.10 14.34 -3.92
CA THR A 78 2.03 13.20 -3.93
C THR A 78 3.35 13.55 -3.26
N GLU A 79 3.75 12.74 -2.27
CA GLU A 79 5.04 12.85 -1.59
C GLU A 79 5.96 11.68 -1.91
N LYS A 80 7.26 11.92 -2.00
CA LYS A 80 8.28 10.88 -2.17
C LYS A 80 8.93 10.56 -0.83
N ILE A 81 8.92 9.29 -0.46
CA ILE A 81 9.53 8.77 0.77
C ILE A 81 10.70 7.85 0.40
N VAL A 82 11.83 8.05 1.08
CA VAL A 82 13.00 7.18 0.95
C VAL A 82 12.80 5.91 1.76
N THR A 83 12.93 4.76 1.11
CA THR A 83 12.92 3.46 1.79
C THR A 83 14.34 3.03 2.14
N LEU A 84 14.49 2.39 3.29
CA LEU A 84 15.77 1.88 3.77
C LEU A 84 15.99 0.47 3.25
N GLY A 85 17.24 0.16 2.91
CA GLY A 85 17.63 -1.23 2.62
C GLY A 85 17.41 -2.14 3.84
N ASN A 86 17.35 -3.44 3.60
CA ASN A 86 17.11 -4.43 4.65
C ASN A 86 18.15 -4.29 5.80
N LYS A 87 17.65 -4.16 7.04
CA LYS A 87 18.44 -3.94 8.27
C LYS A 87 19.34 -2.69 8.26
N LYS A 88 18.99 -1.67 7.47
CA LYS A 88 19.70 -0.38 7.46
C LYS A 88 18.93 0.67 8.25
N GLU A 89 19.66 1.51 8.98
CA GLU A 89 19.10 2.62 9.77
C GLU A 89 19.21 3.98 9.06
N LYS A 90 20.01 4.06 7.98
CA LYS A 90 20.25 5.30 7.23
C LYS A 90 20.16 5.04 5.72
N PRO A 91 19.74 6.05 4.94
CA PRO A 91 19.72 5.94 3.49
C PRO A 91 21.12 5.72 2.92
N ASP A 92 21.20 4.91 1.86
CA ASP A 92 22.42 4.73 1.10
C ASP A 92 22.12 4.37 -0.37
N LYS A 93 23.11 3.79 -1.06
CA LYS A 93 23.03 3.48 -2.49
C LYS A 93 21.96 2.43 -2.83
N ASP A 94 21.55 1.62 -1.84
CA ASP A 94 20.54 0.58 -2.01
C ASP A 94 19.15 1.06 -1.53
N SER A 95 19.02 2.33 -1.14
CA SER A 95 17.73 2.91 -0.79
C SER A 95 16.80 2.98 -1.99
N GLY A 96 15.54 2.61 -1.76
CA GLY A 96 14.47 2.78 -2.74
C GLY A 96 13.68 4.06 -2.50
N LEU A 97 12.64 4.23 -3.31
CA LEU A 97 11.65 5.28 -3.15
C LEU A 97 10.26 4.68 -3.24
N VAL A 98 9.34 5.25 -2.48
CA VAL A 98 7.90 5.02 -2.61
C VAL A 98 7.21 6.37 -2.64
N GLU A 99 6.18 6.49 -3.48
CA GLU A 99 5.30 7.65 -3.48
C GLU A 99 4.07 7.39 -2.59
N VAL A 100 3.65 8.39 -1.83
CA VAL A 100 2.36 8.41 -1.13
C VAL A 100 1.47 9.41 -1.87
N VAL A 101 0.42 8.89 -2.48
CA VAL A 101 -0.59 9.67 -3.21
C VAL A 101 -1.75 9.93 -2.26
N ASN A 102 -1.96 11.18 -1.85
CA ASN A 102 -3.04 11.59 -0.96
C ASN A 102 -4.19 12.17 -1.78
N TYR A 103 -5.40 11.68 -1.54
CA TYR A 103 -6.63 12.12 -2.19
C TYR A 103 -7.33 13.16 -1.32
N ILE A 104 -7.46 14.37 -1.85
CA ILE A 104 -7.91 15.55 -1.10
C ILE A 104 -9.34 15.93 -1.51
N THR A 105 -10.16 16.23 -0.51
CA THR A 105 -11.50 16.84 -0.64
C THR A 105 -11.61 18.04 0.29
N TYR A 106 -12.60 18.90 0.03
CA TYR A 106 -12.96 20.01 0.89
C TYR A 106 -14.39 19.84 1.40
N ASP A 107 -14.63 20.14 2.68
CA ASP A 107 -15.99 20.19 3.21
C ASP A 107 -16.67 21.54 2.94
N GLU A 108 -17.92 21.69 3.37
CA GLU A 108 -18.73 22.89 3.17
C GLU A 108 -18.13 24.20 3.72
N ASN A 109 -17.11 24.12 4.58
CA ASN A 109 -16.40 25.27 5.15
C ASN A 109 -15.01 25.46 4.54
N ASP A 110 -14.74 24.87 3.36
CA ASP A 110 -13.44 24.86 2.68
C ASP A 110 -12.31 24.23 3.53
N LEU A 111 -12.64 23.37 4.49
CA LEU A 111 -11.64 22.66 5.28
C LEU A 111 -11.16 21.41 4.52
N MET A 112 -9.85 21.36 4.29
CA MET A 112 -9.17 20.26 3.60
C MET A 112 -9.26 18.96 4.41
N ARG A 113 -9.58 17.86 3.73
CA ARG A 113 -9.57 16.49 4.26
C ARG A 113 -8.78 15.57 3.34
N ILE A 114 -8.16 14.55 3.93
CA ILE A 114 -7.56 13.44 3.19
C ILE A 114 -8.49 12.25 3.34
N GLU A 115 -9.25 11.95 2.31
CA GLU A 115 -10.24 10.85 2.32
C GLU A 115 -9.54 9.50 2.30
N ASN A 116 -8.47 9.40 1.51
CA ASN A 116 -7.65 8.20 1.44
C ASN A 116 -6.24 8.55 0.95
N TYR A 117 -5.37 7.56 0.99
CA TYR A 117 -4.07 7.61 0.34
C TYR A 117 -3.76 6.28 -0.31
N ARG A 118 -2.83 6.25 -1.26
CA ARG A 118 -2.21 5.00 -1.71
C ARG A 118 -0.70 5.08 -1.78
N LEU A 119 -0.06 3.94 -1.55
CA LEU A 119 1.34 3.69 -1.87
C LEU A 119 1.48 3.45 -3.37
N LYS A 120 2.55 3.98 -3.94
CA LYS A 120 2.82 3.93 -5.37
C LYS A 120 4.30 3.65 -5.63
N GLU A 121 4.56 2.73 -6.55
CA GLU A 121 5.93 2.48 -7.03
C GLU A 121 6.48 3.68 -7.81
N VAL A 122 7.74 4.02 -7.54
CA VAL A 122 8.48 5.01 -8.34
C VAL A 122 9.19 4.29 -9.47
N LYS A 123 9.00 4.77 -10.71
CA LYS A 123 9.69 4.27 -11.91
C LYS A 123 11.07 4.90 -12.07
#